data_AF-A0A939K4B2-F1
#
_entry.id   AF-A0A939K4B2-F1
#
_cell.length_a   1.000
_cell.length_b   1.000
_cell.length_c   1.000
_cell.angle_alpha   90.00
_cell.angle_beta   90.00
_cell.angle_gamma   90.00
#
_symmetry.space_group_name_H-M   'P 1'
#
loop_
_entity.id
_entity.type
_entity.pdbx_description
1 polymer ?
#
loop_
_entity_poly.entity_id
_entity_poly.type
_entity_poly.pdbx_seq_one_letter_code
_entity_poly.pdbx_strand_id
1 'polypeptide(L)' 'MKTYDFKPYHLRSINAATPQERAAINQELKDLYASLPDDEKADFNQQLQTFLAQTMGRIKSDYESVKGGN' A
#
# COMPACT_ATOMS: atom_id res chain seq x y z
N MET A 1 -8.33 18.14 -1.92
CA MET A 1 -7.98 16.71 -1.80
C MET A 1 -6.53 16.59 -1.42
N LYS A 2 -6.26 15.94 -0.29
CA LYS A 2 -4.90 15.70 0.21
C LYS A 2 -4.42 14.38 -0.36
N THR A 3 -3.27 14.37 -1.01
CA THR A 3 -2.69 13.15 -1.57
C THR A 3 -1.86 12.44 -0.52
N TYR A 4 -2.16 11.17 -0.24
CA TYR A 4 -1.38 10.35 0.68
C TYR A 4 -0.36 9.52 -0.11
N ASP A 5 0.91 9.59 0.31
CA ASP A 5 1.97 8.79 -0.32
C ASP A 5 2.11 7.44 0.39
N PHE A 6 1.53 6.40 -0.21
CA PHE A 6 1.61 5.02 0.28
C PHE A 6 2.87 4.27 -0.17
N LYS A 7 3.62 4.81 -1.13
CA LYS A 7 4.85 4.18 -1.66
C LYS A 7 5.89 3.90 -0.58
N PRO A 8 6.25 4.83 0.33
CA PRO A 8 7.26 4.55 1.36
C PRO A 8 6.83 3.43 2.30
N TYR A 9 5.56 3.39 2.72
CA TYR A 9 5.02 2.30 3.55
C TYR A 9 5.08 0.97 2.81
N HIS A 10 4.70 0.95 1.54
CA HIS A 10 4.72 -0.25 0.72
C HIS A 10 6.15 -0.77 0.49
N LEU A 11 7.08 0.10 0.13
CA LEU A 11 8.48 -0.25 -0.08
C LEU A 11 9.13 -0.78 1.20
N ARG A 12 8.88 -0.13 2.35
CA ARG A 12 9.33 -0.63 3.66
C ARG A 12 8.71 -1.98 3.98
N SER A 13 7.43 -2.20 3.66
CA SER A 13 6.73 -3.46 3.94
C SER A 13 7.23 -4.62 3.07
N ILE A 14 7.58 -4.35 1.80
CA ILE A 14 8.23 -5.33 0.91
C ILE A 14 9.63 -5.68 1.44
N ASN A 15 10.42 -4.66 1.79
CA ASN A 15 11.81 -4.83 2.24
C ASN A 15 11.93 -5.30 3.70
N ALA A 16 10.83 -5.30 4.46
CA ALA A 16 10.81 -5.77 5.83
C ALA A 16 11.24 -7.24 5.88
N ALA A 17 12.32 -7.50 6.62
CA ALA A 17 12.90 -8.83 6.77
C ALA A 17 12.05 -9.72 7.67
N THR A 18 11.26 -9.12 8.56
CA THR A 18 10.45 -9.83 9.55
C THR A 18 8.96 -9.47 9.49
N PRO A 19 8.08 -10.41 9.90
CA PRO A 19 6.65 -10.14 10.08
C PRO A 19 6.38 -8.99 11.06
N GLN A 20 7.23 -8.82 12.07
CA GLN A 20 7.11 -7.78 13.10
C GLN A 20 7.33 -6.39 12.51
N GLU A 21 8.31 -6.22 11.62
CA GLU A 21 8.52 -4.95 10.91
C GLU A 21 7.34 -4.62 10.00
N ARG A 22 6.79 -5.62 9.28
CA ARG A 22 5.57 -5.44 8.49
C ARG A 22 4.39 -5.03 9.36
N ALA A 23 4.26 -5.65 10.53
CA ALA A 23 3.21 -5.31 11.49
C ALA A 23 3.37 -3.88 12.01
N ALA A 24 4.60 -3.44 12.31
CA ALA A 24 4.87 -2.06 12.73
C ALA A 24 4.51 -1.04 11.64
N ILE A 25 4.87 -1.30 10.38
CA ILE A 25 4.51 -0.43 9.25
C ILE A 25 2.99 -0.37 9.05
N ASN A 26 2.30 -1.50 9.16
CA ASN A 26 0.84 -1.54 9.10
C ASN A 26 0.22 -0.78 10.28
N GLN A 27 0.86 -0.79 11.45
CA GLN A 27 0.42 -0.02 12.61
C GLN A 27 0.60 1.48 12.37
N GLU A 28 1.75 1.92 11.86
CA GLU A 28 1.97 3.33 11.48
C GLU A 28 0.90 3.82 10.49
N LEU A 29 0.51 2.98 9.52
CA LEU A 29 -0.54 3.30 8.55
C LEU A 29 -1.93 3.44 9.20
N LYS A 30 -2.25 2.55 10.15
CA LYS A 30 -3.50 2.60 10.93
C LYS A 30 -3.55 3.81 11.85
N ASP A 31 -2.43 4.15 12.47
CA ASP A 31 -2.33 5.31 13.36
C ASP A 31 -2.49 6.61 12.57
N LEU A 32 -1.88 6.69 11.37
CA LEU A 32 -2.13 7.78 10.43
C LEU A 32 -3.63 7.89 10.13
N TYR A 33 -4.28 6.81 9.70
CA TYR A 33 -5.72 6.79 9.44
C TYR A 33 -6.58 7.21 10.65
N ALA A 34 -6.21 6.77 11.85
CA ALA A 34 -6.90 7.11 13.09
C ALA A 34 -6.73 8.59 13.47
N SER A 35 -5.60 9.21 13.10
CA SER A 35 -5.37 10.64 13.31
C SER A 35 -6.13 11.54 12.35
N LEU A 36 -6.65 10.99 11.24
CA LEU A 36 -7.39 11.78 10.25
C LEU A 36 -8.82 12.04 10.72
N PRO A 37 -9.39 13.22 10.36
CA PRO A 37 -10.81 13.47 10.56
C PRO A 37 -11.66 12.63 9.58
N ASP A 38 -12.93 12.38 9.91
CA ASP A 38 -13.79 11.44 9.17
C ASP A 38 -14.04 11.83 7.71
N ASP A 39 -13.99 13.12 7.39
CA ASP A 39 -14.07 13.63 6.02
C ASP A 39 -12.81 13.27 5.19
N GLU A 40 -11.63 13.24 5.80
CA GLU A 40 -10.38 12.82 5.14
C GLU A 40 -10.24 11.29 5.07
N LYS A 41 -10.86 10.53 5.98
CA LYS A 41 -10.80 9.06 5.99
C LYS A 41 -11.39 8.42 4.73
N ALA A 42 -12.46 9.01 4.19
CA ALA A 42 -13.08 8.55 2.95
C ALA A 42 -12.10 8.66 1.77
N ASP A 43 -11.48 9.84 1.61
CA ASP A 43 -10.43 10.09 0.61
C ASP A 43 -9.22 9.17 0.80
N PHE A 44 -8.77 8.98 2.04
CA PHE A 44 -7.65 8.10 2.37
C PHE A 44 -7.94 6.65 1.94
N ASN A 45 -9.11 6.12 2.28
CA ASN A 45 -9.51 4.75 1.92
C ASN A 45 -9.60 4.56 0.41
N GLN A 46 -10.17 5.54 -0.30
CA GLN A 46 -10.26 5.49 -1.76
C GLN A 46 -8.87 5.49 -2.41
N GLN A 47 -7.96 6.34 -1.94
CA GLN A 47 -6.60 6.39 -2.46
C GLN A 47 -5.80 5.12 -2.10
N LEU A 48 -5.98 4.56 -0.90
CA LEU A 48 -5.34 3.31 -0.49
C LEU A 48 -5.80 2.14 -1.35
N GLN A 49 -7.11 2.00 -1.59
CA GLN A 49 -7.66 0.96 -2.46
C GLN A 49 -7.13 1.10 -3.89
N THR A 50 -7.08 2.32 -4.43
CA THR A 50 -6.52 2.60 -5.76
C THR A 50 -5.04 2.21 -5.82
N PHE A 51 -4.26 2.57 -4.80
CA PHE A 51 -2.84 2.23 -4.71
C PHE A 51 -2.61 0.71 -4.64
N LEU A 52 -3.39 -0.01 -3.81
CA LEU A 52 -3.32 -1.46 -3.70
C LEU A 52 -3.73 -2.14 -5.02
N ALA A 53 -4.78 -1.68 -5.68
CA ALA A 53 -5.21 -2.21 -6.98
C ALA A 53 -4.14 -2.01 -8.07
N GLN A 54 -3.50 -0.83 -8.11
CA GLN A 54 -2.40 -0.56 -9.05
C GLN A 54 -1.17 -1.43 -8.75
N THR A 55 -0.84 -1.60 -7.47
CA THR A 55 0.31 -2.39 -7.02
C THR A 55 0.09 -3.89 -7.28
N MET A 56 -1.06 -4.42 -6.89
CA MET A 56 -1.43 -5.83 -7.12
C MET A 56 -1.67 -6.13 -8.60
N GLY A 57 -2.23 -5.18 -9.36
CA GLY A 57 -2.41 -5.28 -10.81
C GLY A 57 -1.08 -5.36 -11.55
N ARG A 58 -0.06 -4.61 -11.11
CA ARG A 58 1.31 -4.74 -11.62
C ARG A 58 1.91 -6.10 -11.32
N ILE A 59 1.78 -6.61 -10.09
CA ILE A 59 2.32 -7.93 -9.72
C ILE A 59 1.75 -9.04 -10.60
N LYS A 60 0.44 -9.00 -10.93
CA LYS A 60 -0.16 -9.99 -11.84
C LYS A 60 0.37 -9.85 -13.28
N SER A 61 0.48 -8.61 -13.78
CA SER A 61 0.99 -8.32 -15.13
C SER A 61 2.46 -8.70 -15.30
N ASP A 62 3.30 -8.45 -14.30
CA ASP A 62 4.71 -8.85 -14.31
C ASP A 62 4.85 -10.39 -14.21
N TYR A 63 4.02 -11.06 -13.42
CA TYR A 63 4.03 -12.53 -13.32
C TYR A 63 3.61 -13.22 -14.64
N GLU A 64 2.64 -12.67 -15.36
CA GLU A 64 2.24 -13.18 -16.68
C GLU A 64 3.29 -12.86 -17.77
N SER A 65 4.00 -11.75 -17.66
CA SER A 65 5.05 -11.36 -18.62
C SER A 65 6.31 -12.24 -18.50
N VAL A 66 6.62 -12.73 -17.30
CA VAL A 66 7.79 -13.62 -17.07
C VAL A 66 7.49 -15.08 -17.45
N LYS A 67 6.22 -15.51 -17.44
CA LYS A 67 5.82 -16.87 -17.87
C LYS A 67 5.46 -17.01 -19.36
N GLY A 68 5.33 -15.91 -20.09
CA GLY A 68 5.02 -15.90 -21.53
C GLY A 68 6.24 -15.80 -22.46
N GLY A 69 7.46 -15.78 -21.92
CA GLY A 69 8.70 -15.65 -22.68
C GLY A 69 9.36 -16.99 -23.01
N ASN A 70 8.78 -17.69 -24.00
CA ASN A 70 9.36 -18.75 -24.85
C ASN A 70 9.82 -20.07 -24.19
#